data_AF-A0A6A6GI94-F1
#
_entry.id   AF-A0A6A6GI94-F1
#
_cell.length_a   1.000
_cell.length_b   1.000
_cell.length_c   1.000
_cell.angle_alpha   90.00
_cell.angle_beta   90.00
_cell.angle_gamma   90.00
#
_symmetry.space_group_name_H-M   'P 1'
#
loop_
_entity.id
_entity.type
_entity.pdbx_description
1 polymer ?
#
loop_
_entity_poly.entity_id
_entity_poly.type
_entity_poly.pdbx_seq_one_letter_code
_entity_poly.pdbx_strand_id
1 'polypeptide(L)'
;MSLPVSIGDILTLVDIAKSVYEKVRKVKGQIEKAGSKIIRLEGYLRNLHFILVKDKGIGQSALRKDQVAEMETMLKETYEDVAKLTRLLQDFRDKKGPWDTQWASSTAHKIYWATGGGAKELEELSEDLEEKVIEIDRWIGQLNLAITQQILSNQLKQQMKLTQPPTQQLPTASSSKRTGVSILFVDKENTGRGKIAEAYAKLVNQWTSPSRQSWPAGIVHSVGLNVRRRNQCLQYVEKLDVKHFLDGNDTPVDLAMQALFDNKLFNHPYKAKIEASVRSSRSRGPELSLFKEYDYILVFNRQVETNMVRLRQELVKAGGLSVAPKGKGQIKLLGEYGNSKNAVIYHPVELKAIKGELERWQKTVSMIKVAYKGFLKKELGWEQPTPKAQGVKS
;
A
#
# COMPACT_ATOMS: atom_id res chain seq x y z
N MET A 1 -26.86 28.48 -63.19
CA MET A 1 -25.76 28.42 -62.20
C MET A 1 -26.25 27.66 -60.99
N SER A 2 -25.92 26.38 -60.90
CA SER A 2 -26.23 25.53 -59.76
C SER A 2 -25.02 24.64 -59.54
N LEU A 3 -24.35 24.78 -58.40
CA LEU A 3 -23.41 23.78 -57.94
C LEU A 3 -24.24 22.65 -57.32
N PRO A 4 -24.21 21.41 -57.86
CA PRO A 4 -24.82 20.29 -57.19
C PRO A 4 -23.78 19.75 -56.20
N VAL A 5 -23.90 20.13 -54.93
CA VAL A 5 -23.26 19.34 -53.87
C VAL A 5 -23.96 17.98 -53.92
N SER A 6 -23.25 16.94 -54.37
CA SER A 6 -23.86 15.62 -54.53
C SER A 6 -24.16 15.02 -53.15
N ILE A 7 -25.16 14.14 -53.07
CA ILE A 7 -25.45 13.40 -51.83
C ILE A 7 -24.20 12.61 -51.36
N GLY A 8 -23.36 12.17 -52.30
CA GLY A 8 -22.06 11.55 -52.01
C GLY A 8 -21.08 12.48 -51.31
N ASP A 9 -21.04 13.76 -51.69
CA ASP A 9 -20.19 14.77 -51.03
C ASP A 9 -20.67 15.06 -49.61
N ILE A 10 -22.00 15.07 -49.39
CA ILE A 10 -22.61 15.24 -48.07
C ILE A 10 -22.28 14.05 -47.16
N LEU A 11 -22.38 12.81 -47.66
CA LEU A 11 -22.04 11.61 -46.91
C LEU A 11 -20.54 11.54 -46.57
N THR A 12 -19.69 11.94 -47.51
CA THR A 12 -18.24 12.03 -47.29
C THR A 12 -17.91 13.07 -46.22
N LEU A 13 -18.61 14.21 -46.20
CA LEU A 13 -18.46 15.25 -45.17
C LEU A 13 -18.91 14.77 -43.80
N VAL A 14 -19.98 13.97 -43.73
CA VAL A 14 -20.48 13.36 -42.49
C VAL A 14 -19.50 12.31 -41.94
N ASP A 15 -18.90 11.49 -42.79
CA ASP A 15 -17.89 10.51 -42.38
C ASP A 15 -16.58 11.18 -41.93
N ILE A 16 -16.16 12.26 -42.61
CA ILE A 16 -15.03 13.08 -42.18
C ILE A 16 -15.34 13.73 -40.82
N ALA A 17 -16.53 14.31 -40.64
CA ALA A 17 -16.94 14.92 -39.38
C ALA A 17 -17.03 13.90 -38.23
N LYS A 18 -17.51 12.68 -38.50
CA LYS A 18 -17.58 11.58 -37.55
C LYS A 18 -16.18 11.06 -37.17
N SER A 19 -15.30 10.90 -38.16
CA SER A 19 -13.89 10.54 -37.96
C SER A 19 -13.15 11.59 -37.12
N VAL A 20 -13.37 12.87 -37.42
CA VAL A 20 -12.82 13.99 -36.64
C VAL A 20 -13.38 14.01 -35.21
N TYR A 21 -14.68 13.79 -35.04
CA TYR A 21 -15.32 13.73 -33.72
C TYR A 21 -14.77 12.59 -32.86
N GLU A 22 -14.64 11.38 -33.41
CA GLU A 22 -14.07 10.24 -32.68
C GLU A 22 -12.58 10.45 -32.35
N LYS A 23 -11.80 11.05 -33.25
CA LYS A 23 -10.41 11.44 -32.98
C LYS A 23 -10.33 12.47 -31.84
N VAL A 24 -11.17 13.50 -31.84
CA VAL A 24 -11.22 14.51 -30.77
C VAL A 24 -11.65 13.90 -29.43
N ARG A 25 -12.58 12.94 -29.44
CA ARG A 25 -13.01 12.21 -28.24
C ARG A 25 -11.89 11.32 -27.67
N LYS A 26 -11.16 10.61 -28.55
CA LYS A 26 -10.00 9.78 -28.17
C LYS A 26 -8.88 10.64 -27.55
N VAL A 27 -8.58 11.78 -28.17
CA VAL A 27 -7.58 12.75 -27.67
C VAL A 27 -7.96 13.28 -26.28
N LYS A 28 -9.23 13.62 -26.05
CA LYS A 28 -9.69 14.04 -24.71
C LYS A 28 -9.43 12.96 -23.64
N GLY A 29 -9.74 11.70 -23.97
CA GLY A 29 -9.48 10.57 -23.05
C GLY A 29 -7.99 10.32 -22.81
N GLN A 30 -7.15 10.45 -23.85
CA GLN A 30 -5.69 10.35 -23.73
C GLN A 30 -5.11 11.47 -22.85
N ILE A 31 -5.58 12.72 -23.02
CA ILE A 31 -5.18 13.89 -22.23
C ILE A 31 -5.54 13.74 -20.75
N GLU A 32 -6.77 13.30 -20.43
CA GLU A 32 -7.20 13.06 -19.04
C GLU A 32 -6.39 11.94 -18.36
N LYS A 33 -6.08 10.88 -19.12
CA LYS A 33 -5.24 9.77 -18.65
C LYS A 33 -3.79 10.22 -18.43
N ALA A 34 -3.22 10.99 -19.35
CA ALA A 34 -1.86 11.53 -19.27
C ALA A 34 -1.71 12.50 -18.09
N GLY A 35 -2.63 13.47 -17.93
CA GLY A 35 -2.60 14.42 -16.81
C GLY A 35 -2.70 13.75 -15.44
N SER A 36 -3.57 12.73 -15.31
CA SER A 36 -3.69 11.97 -14.06
C SER A 36 -2.42 11.17 -13.72
N LYS A 37 -1.71 10.66 -14.74
CA LYS A 37 -0.45 9.95 -14.56
C LYS A 37 0.69 10.89 -14.15
N ILE A 38 0.82 12.07 -14.79
CA ILE A 38 1.84 13.07 -14.46
C ILE A 38 1.77 13.46 -12.98
N ILE A 39 0.58 13.79 -12.47
CA ILE A 39 0.38 14.21 -11.08
C ILE A 39 0.85 13.11 -10.10
N ARG A 40 0.57 11.84 -10.44
CA ARG A 40 1.00 10.70 -9.63
C ARG A 40 2.51 10.46 -9.69
N LEU A 41 3.11 10.65 -10.86
CA LEU A 41 4.54 10.45 -11.10
C LEU A 41 5.40 11.55 -10.50
N GLU A 42 4.99 12.82 -10.61
CA GLU A 42 5.71 13.95 -10.04
C GLU A 42 5.89 13.80 -8.52
N GLY A 43 4.83 13.40 -7.81
CA GLY A 43 4.91 13.12 -6.37
C GLY A 43 5.84 11.96 -6.03
N TYR A 44 5.92 10.95 -6.89
CA TYR A 44 6.78 9.79 -6.72
C TYR A 44 8.26 10.12 -6.97
N LEU A 45 8.55 10.81 -8.07
CA LEU A 45 9.90 11.24 -8.47
C LEU A 45 10.49 12.23 -7.46
N ARG A 46 9.67 13.13 -6.89
CA ARG A 46 10.12 14.07 -5.86
C ARG A 46 10.58 13.36 -4.59
N ASN A 47 9.86 12.30 -4.18
CA ASN A 47 10.24 11.49 -3.02
C ASN A 47 11.52 10.69 -3.27
N LEU A 48 11.69 10.12 -4.47
CA LEU A 48 12.90 9.42 -4.89
C LEU A 48 14.13 10.33 -4.89
N HIS A 49 14.03 11.50 -5.53
CA HIS A 49 15.11 12.47 -5.57
C HIS A 49 15.50 12.95 -4.16
N PHE A 50 14.53 13.14 -3.28
CA PHE A 50 14.79 13.48 -1.88
C PHE A 50 15.61 12.39 -1.15
N ILE A 51 15.23 11.12 -1.32
CA ILE A 51 15.95 9.97 -0.72
C ILE A 51 17.37 9.86 -1.28
N LEU A 52 17.57 10.14 -2.57
CA LEU A 52 18.87 9.99 -3.22
C LEU A 52 19.83 11.13 -2.97
N VAL A 53 19.35 12.37 -2.87
CA VAL A 53 20.23 13.55 -2.80
C VAL A 53 20.32 14.12 -1.39
N LYS A 54 19.22 14.11 -0.63
CA LYS A 54 19.14 14.78 0.67
C LYS A 54 19.29 13.85 1.87
N ASP A 55 18.96 12.57 1.73
CA ASP A 55 19.11 11.61 2.82
C ASP A 55 20.52 10.98 2.81
N LYS A 56 21.41 11.45 3.70
CA LYS A 56 22.74 10.86 3.94
C LYS A 56 22.68 9.53 4.72
N GLY A 57 21.50 8.93 4.84
CA GLY A 57 21.26 7.70 5.58
C GLY A 57 21.71 6.42 4.87
N ILE A 58 21.18 5.28 5.34
CA ILE A 58 21.55 3.92 4.91
C ILE A 58 21.43 3.75 3.38
N GLY A 59 20.47 4.42 2.72
CA GLY A 59 20.22 4.32 1.28
C GLY A 59 21.41 4.72 0.39
N GLN A 60 22.08 5.84 0.66
CA GLN A 60 23.27 6.25 -0.11
C GLN A 60 24.49 5.33 0.15
N SER A 61 24.64 4.83 1.38
CA SER A 61 25.75 3.93 1.73
C SER A 61 25.61 2.51 1.19
N ALA A 62 24.39 2.12 0.81
CA ALA A 62 24.06 0.82 0.23
C ALA A 62 24.38 0.75 -1.27
N LEU A 63 24.40 1.90 -1.94
CA LEU A 63 24.58 2.01 -3.38
C LEU A 63 26.02 2.35 -3.74
N ARG A 64 26.47 1.80 -4.87
CA ARG A 64 27.73 2.24 -5.48
C ARG A 64 27.52 3.59 -6.17
N LYS A 65 28.59 4.39 -6.28
CA LYS A 65 28.53 5.77 -6.83
C LYS A 65 28.02 5.82 -8.28
N ASP A 66 28.40 4.83 -9.08
CA ASP A 66 27.91 4.60 -10.44
C ASP A 66 26.40 4.37 -10.50
N GLN A 67 25.84 3.57 -9.57
CA GLN A 67 24.40 3.33 -9.49
C GLN A 67 23.61 4.59 -9.13
N VAL A 68 24.18 5.43 -8.25
CA VAL A 68 23.57 6.73 -7.89
C VAL A 68 23.57 7.68 -9.10
N ALA A 69 24.68 7.75 -9.84
CA ALA A 69 24.78 8.61 -11.03
C ALA A 69 23.84 8.17 -12.16
N GLU A 70 23.70 6.86 -12.38
CA GLU A 70 22.75 6.30 -13.35
C GLU A 70 21.30 6.67 -12.98
N MET A 71 20.95 6.59 -11.70
CA MET A 71 19.64 7.03 -11.23
C MET A 71 19.38 8.51 -11.37
N GLU A 72 20.37 9.35 -11.03
CA GLU A 72 20.23 10.79 -11.18
C GLU A 72 19.97 11.16 -12.64
N THR A 73 20.62 10.45 -13.56
CA THR A 73 20.40 10.59 -15.00
C THR A 73 18.98 10.18 -15.39
N MET A 74 18.53 8.98 -14.99
CA MET A 74 17.18 8.48 -15.28
C MET A 74 16.08 9.38 -14.69
N LEU A 75 16.27 9.88 -13.46
CA LEU A 75 15.35 10.83 -12.85
C LEU A 75 15.32 12.15 -13.62
N LYS A 76 16.48 12.69 -13.99
CA LYS A 76 16.59 13.93 -14.77
C LYS A 76 15.86 13.80 -16.10
N GLU A 77 16.10 12.73 -16.85
CA GLU A 77 15.43 12.46 -18.12
C GLU A 77 13.91 12.33 -17.93
N THR A 78 13.48 11.64 -16.87
CA THR A 78 12.05 11.50 -16.56
C THR A 78 11.41 12.86 -16.21
N TYR A 79 12.12 13.73 -15.48
CA TYR A 79 11.66 15.10 -15.20
C TYR A 79 11.55 15.95 -16.48
N GLU A 80 12.50 15.81 -17.39
CA GLU A 80 12.47 16.51 -18.68
C GLU A 80 11.25 16.07 -19.52
N ASP A 81 10.94 14.77 -19.54
CA ASP A 81 9.78 14.26 -20.28
C ASP A 81 8.45 14.65 -19.62
N VAL A 82 8.38 14.64 -18.27
CA VAL A 82 7.24 15.19 -17.54
C VAL A 82 7.04 16.68 -17.84
N ALA A 83 8.12 17.46 -17.95
CA ALA A 83 8.05 18.87 -18.28
C ALA A 83 7.56 19.10 -19.73
N LYS A 84 8.04 18.31 -20.70
CA LYS A 84 7.54 18.33 -22.09
C LYS A 84 6.06 17.98 -22.16
N LEU A 85 5.65 16.91 -21.48
CA LEU A 85 4.26 16.46 -21.45
C LEU A 85 3.35 17.50 -20.77
N THR A 86 3.82 18.14 -19.70
CA THR A 86 3.12 19.24 -19.04
C THR A 86 2.96 20.45 -19.95
N ARG A 87 4.01 20.81 -20.72
CA ARG A 87 3.92 21.86 -21.75
C ARG A 87 2.90 21.51 -22.82
N LEU A 88 2.93 20.30 -23.38
CA LEU A 88 1.95 19.87 -24.40
C LEU A 88 0.50 19.95 -23.90
N LEU A 89 0.26 19.55 -22.64
CA LEU A 89 -1.05 19.68 -22.01
C LEU A 89 -1.45 21.14 -21.79
N GLN A 90 -0.50 21.99 -21.41
CA GLN A 90 -0.73 23.42 -21.23
C GLN A 90 -0.99 24.12 -22.57
N ASP A 91 -0.25 23.81 -23.62
CA ASP A 91 -0.46 24.33 -24.97
C ASP A 91 -1.83 23.91 -25.50
N PHE A 92 -2.24 22.65 -25.27
CA PHE A 92 -3.58 22.20 -25.59
C PHE A 92 -4.67 22.97 -24.81
N ARG A 93 -4.44 23.23 -23.52
CA ARG A 93 -5.38 23.96 -22.67
C ARG A 93 -5.53 25.42 -23.10
N ASP A 94 -4.40 26.05 -23.40
CA ASP A 94 -4.31 27.47 -23.78
C ASP A 94 -4.63 27.71 -25.25
N LYS A 95 -4.98 26.64 -26.00
CA LYS A 95 -5.28 26.67 -27.43
C LYS A 95 -4.11 27.23 -28.26
N LYS A 96 -2.89 26.95 -27.83
CA LYS A 96 -1.67 27.33 -28.54
C LYS A 96 -1.43 26.35 -29.69
N GLY A 97 -1.15 26.91 -30.86
CA GLY A 97 -0.68 26.17 -32.02
C GLY A 97 0.82 26.27 -32.20
N PRO A 98 1.32 25.88 -33.39
CA PRO A 98 2.71 26.06 -33.77
C PRO A 98 3.12 27.52 -33.61
N TRP A 99 4.36 27.74 -33.16
CA TRP A 99 4.95 29.07 -33.01
C TRP A 99 4.19 29.97 -32.00
N ASP A 100 3.60 29.40 -30.95
CA ASP A 100 2.86 30.11 -29.90
C ASP A 100 1.62 30.89 -30.39
N THR A 101 1.08 30.54 -31.57
CA THR A 101 -0.13 31.18 -32.11
C THR A 101 -1.37 30.79 -31.30
N GLN A 102 -2.19 31.76 -30.86
CA GLN A 102 -3.46 31.46 -30.20
C GLN A 102 -4.60 31.22 -31.20
N TRP A 103 -5.27 30.08 -31.08
CA TRP A 103 -6.40 29.74 -31.94
C TRP A 103 -7.71 30.31 -31.39
N ALA A 104 -8.37 31.16 -32.17
CA ALA A 104 -9.66 31.74 -31.82
C ALA A 104 -10.77 30.68 -31.67
N SER A 105 -10.73 29.62 -32.49
CA SER A 105 -11.72 28.54 -32.46
C SER A 105 -11.23 27.31 -31.70
N SER A 106 -11.96 26.93 -30.65
CA SER A 106 -11.67 25.71 -29.87
C SER A 106 -11.83 24.43 -30.69
N THR A 107 -12.67 24.44 -31.72
CA THR A 107 -12.91 23.28 -32.58
C THR A 107 -11.76 23.12 -33.56
N ALA A 108 -11.32 24.19 -34.22
CA ALA A 108 -10.18 24.15 -35.13
C ALA A 108 -8.88 23.73 -34.42
N HIS A 109 -8.65 24.23 -33.21
CA HIS A 109 -7.53 23.81 -32.36
C HIS A 109 -7.58 22.30 -32.04
N LYS A 110 -8.73 21.77 -31.62
CA LYS A 110 -8.88 20.34 -31.31
C LYS A 110 -8.69 19.45 -32.54
N ILE A 111 -9.13 19.89 -33.71
CA ILE A 111 -8.93 19.17 -34.97
C ILE A 111 -7.44 19.16 -35.31
N TYR A 112 -6.79 20.33 -35.30
CA TYR A 112 -5.35 20.45 -35.53
C TYR A 112 -4.55 19.55 -34.59
N TRP A 113 -4.88 19.52 -33.30
CA TRP A 113 -4.17 18.68 -32.33
C TRP A 113 -4.40 17.18 -32.56
N ALA A 114 -5.62 16.81 -32.97
CA ALA A 114 -6.00 15.41 -33.23
C ALA A 114 -5.51 14.87 -34.59
N THR A 115 -5.26 15.74 -35.56
CA THR A 115 -4.75 15.36 -36.89
C THR A 115 -3.29 15.74 -37.13
N GLY A 116 -2.74 16.64 -36.32
CA GLY A 116 -1.35 17.07 -36.32
C GLY A 116 -0.48 16.21 -35.41
N GLY A 117 0.78 16.63 -35.24
CA GLY A 117 1.78 15.91 -34.45
C GLY A 117 1.49 15.85 -32.94
N GLY A 118 0.71 16.78 -32.38
CA GLY A 118 0.54 16.92 -30.92
C GLY A 118 -0.08 15.70 -30.23
N ALA A 119 -1.11 15.06 -30.82
CA ALA A 119 -1.69 13.84 -30.25
C ALA A 119 -0.73 12.64 -30.34
N LYS A 120 0.06 12.56 -31.41
CA LYS A 120 1.06 11.51 -31.61
C LYS A 120 2.25 11.68 -30.67
N GLU A 121 2.75 12.91 -30.53
CA GLU A 121 3.82 13.28 -29.59
C GLU A 121 3.38 13.05 -28.13
N LEU A 122 2.12 13.34 -27.79
CA LEU A 122 1.55 13.00 -26.48
C LEU A 122 1.53 11.48 -26.24
N GLU A 123 1.18 10.69 -27.26
CA GLU A 123 1.14 9.22 -27.17
C GLU A 123 2.56 8.65 -27.02
N GLU A 124 3.50 9.06 -27.86
CA GLU A 124 4.92 8.67 -27.81
C GLU A 124 5.55 9.05 -26.46
N LEU A 125 5.40 10.30 -26.00
CA LEU A 125 5.91 10.72 -24.68
C LEU A 125 5.22 9.99 -23.53
N SER A 126 3.96 9.57 -23.68
CA SER A 126 3.26 8.80 -22.65
C SER A 126 3.75 7.36 -22.59
N GLU A 127 4.12 6.76 -23.72
CA GLU A 127 4.70 5.42 -23.80
C GLU A 127 6.14 5.42 -23.26
N ASP A 128 6.98 6.35 -23.70
CA ASP A 128 8.34 6.53 -23.17
C ASP A 128 8.34 6.75 -21.65
N LEU A 129 7.39 7.55 -21.14
CA LEU A 129 7.25 7.78 -19.71
C LEU A 129 6.78 6.52 -18.97
N GLU A 130 5.93 5.67 -19.57
CA GLU A 130 5.56 4.38 -18.97
C GLU A 130 6.75 3.44 -18.87
N GLU A 131 7.58 3.35 -19.91
CA GLU A 131 8.79 2.52 -19.90
C GLU A 131 9.77 2.96 -18.81
N LYS A 132 10.07 4.26 -18.74
CA LYS A 132 10.96 4.83 -17.70
C LYS A 132 10.42 4.60 -16.29
N VAL A 133 9.10 4.64 -16.10
CA VAL A 133 8.49 4.36 -14.80
C VAL A 133 8.62 2.89 -14.40
N ILE A 134 8.44 1.98 -15.35
CA ILE A 134 8.67 0.54 -15.12
C ILE A 134 10.14 0.31 -14.73
N GLU A 135 11.06 0.99 -15.40
CA GLU A 135 12.49 0.91 -15.10
C GLU A 135 12.83 1.45 -13.70
N ILE A 136 12.28 2.62 -13.34
CA ILE A 136 12.40 3.20 -12.00
C ILE A 136 11.83 2.24 -10.92
N ASP A 137 10.67 1.64 -11.15
CA ASP A 137 10.06 0.70 -10.19
C ASP A 137 10.89 -0.59 -10.05
N ARG A 138 11.41 -1.12 -11.16
CA ARG A 138 12.34 -2.25 -11.14
C ARG A 138 13.59 -1.91 -10.32
N TRP A 139 14.13 -0.72 -10.52
CA TRP A 139 15.30 -0.24 -9.82
C TRP A 139 15.03 -0.05 -8.32
N ILE A 140 13.89 0.51 -7.92
CA ILE A 140 13.46 0.60 -6.51
C ILE A 140 13.37 -0.79 -5.87
N GLY A 141 12.91 -1.78 -6.63
CA GLY A 141 12.94 -3.18 -6.21
C GLY A 141 14.36 -3.64 -5.87
N GLN A 142 15.33 -3.33 -6.73
CA GLN A 142 16.76 -3.64 -6.53
C GLN A 142 17.35 -2.88 -5.34
N LEU A 143 17.04 -1.59 -5.17
CA LEU A 143 17.46 -0.79 -4.01
C LEU A 143 16.94 -1.39 -2.70
N ASN A 144 15.65 -1.70 -2.63
CA ASN A 144 15.06 -2.29 -1.43
C ASN A 144 15.73 -3.62 -1.08
N LEU A 145 16.07 -4.43 -2.09
CA LEU A 145 16.80 -5.67 -1.91
C LEU A 145 18.23 -5.40 -1.38
N ALA A 146 18.96 -4.47 -1.97
CA ALA A 146 20.33 -4.11 -1.57
C ALA A 146 20.38 -3.54 -0.15
N ILE A 147 19.46 -2.63 0.20
CA ILE A 147 19.31 -2.08 1.56
C ILE A 147 19.00 -3.20 2.55
N THR A 148 18.07 -4.11 2.20
CA THR A 148 17.72 -5.25 3.06
C THR A 148 18.93 -6.15 3.30
N GLN A 149 19.70 -6.47 2.25
CA GLN A 149 20.93 -7.25 2.37
C GLN A 149 21.99 -6.55 3.23
N GLN A 150 22.14 -5.23 3.09
CA GLN A 150 23.08 -4.46 3.91
C GLN A 150 22.66 -4.46 5.38
N ILE A 151 21.38 -4.25 5.68
CA ILE A 151 20.84 -4.35 7.06
C ILE A 151 21.11 -5.74 7.63
N LEU A 152 20.86 -6.80 6.86
CA LEU A 152 21.10 -8.17 7.29
C LEU A 152 22.59 -8.42 7.58
N SER A 153 23.48 -7.96 6.68
CA SER A 153 24.93 -8.13 6.84
C SER A 153 25.49 -7.33 8.01
N ASN A 154 24.96 -6.13 8.28
CA ASN A 154 25.32 -5.33 9.44
C ASN A 154 24.85 -5.98 10.75
N GLN A 155 23.66 -6.57 10.75
CA GLN A 155 23.18 -7.37 11.89
C GLN A 155 24.04 -8.61 12.13
N LEU A 156 24.46 -9.32 11.07
CA LEU A 156 25.36 -10.47 11.18
C LEU A 156 26.76 -10.06 11.70
N LYS A 157 27.33 -8.96 11.20
CA LYS A 157 28.61 -8.42 11.69
C LYS A 157 28.53 -7.98 13.16
N GLN A 158 27.42 -7.41 13.59
CA GLN A 158 27.18 -7.08 15.00
C GLN A 158 27.04 -8.33 15.87
N GLN A 159 26.42 -9.39 15.36
CA GLN A 159 26.38 -10.67 16.06
C GLN A 159 27.77 -11.29 16.18
N MET A 160 28.59 -11.25 15.13
CA MET A 160 29.96 -11.77 15.14
C MET A 160 30.93 -10.99 16.03
N LYS A 161 30.72 -9.67 16.20
CA LYS A 161 31.54 -8.85 17.11
C LYS A 161 31.25 -9.08 18.61
N LEU A 162 30.15 -9.76 18.94
CA LEU A 162 29.77 -10.07 20.33
C LEU A 162 30.15 -11.49 20.76
N THR A 163 30.84 -12.26 19.91
CA THR A 163 31.20 -13.65 20.19
C THR A 163 32.69 -13.77 20.54
N GLN A 164 33.03 -13.57 21.82
CA GLN A 164 34.12 -14.36 22.43
C GLN A 164 33.71 -15.84 22.39
N PRO A 165 34.65 -16.79 22.25
CA PRO A 165 34.34 -18.18 21.90
C PRO A 165 33.54 -18.85 23.03
N PRO A 166 32.26 -19.19 22.82
CA PRO A 166 31.55 -20.09 23.69
C PRO A 166 31.83 -21.51 23.21
N THR A 167 32.07 -22.39 24.16
CA THR A 167 32.11 -23.85 24.00
C THR A 167 31.02 -24.32 23.05
N GLN A 168 31.41 -25.11 22.04
CA GLN A 168 30.51 -25.70 21.05
C GLN A 168 29.30 -26.36 21.72
N GLN A 169 28.13 -25.73 21.60
CA GLN A 169 26.85 -26.41 21.66
C GLN A 169 26.21 -26.27 20.29
N LEU A 170 26.01 -27.42 19.64
CA LEU A 170 25.24 -27.51 18.40
C LEU A 170 23.88 -26.82 18.60
N PRO A 171 23.39 -26.02 17.63
CA PRO A 171 22.04 -25.52 17.69
C PRO A 171 21.07 -26.69 17.51
N THR A 172 20.60 -27.24 18.62
CA THR A 172 19.43 -28.11 18.65
C THR A 172 18.23 -27.28 18.20
N ALA A 173 17.68 -27.64 17.05
CA ALA A 173 16.40 -27.17 16.55
C ALA A 173 15.30 -27.54 17.55
N SER A 174 15.08 -26.70 18.55
CA SER A 174 13.88 -26.71 19.37
C SER A 174 13.01 -25.53 18.94
N SER A 175 12.26 -25.71 17.85
CA SER A 175 11.10 -24.89 17.56
C SER A 175 9.98 -25.27 18.55
N SER A 176 10.21 -25.04 19.84
CA SER A 176 9.14 -25.15 20.83
C SER A 176 8.01 -24.22 20.37
N LYS A 177 6.84 -24.78 20.05
CA LYS A 177 5.66 -24.03 19.59
C LYS A 177 5.46 -22.83 20.52
N ARG A 178 5.64 -21.61 20.01
CA ARG A 178 5.47 -20.39 20.80
C ARG A 178 3.98 -20.23 21.11
N THR A 179 3.65 -20.23 22.39
CA THR A 179 2.28 -20.05 22.89
C THR A 179 2.14 -18.68 23.55
N GLY A 180 0.91 -18.15 23.62
CA GLY A 180 0.63 -16.88 24.29
C GLY A 180 1.16 -15.64 23.55
N VAL A 181 1.41 -15.73 22.26
CA VAL A 181 1.94 -14.63 21.43
C VAL A 181 0.97 -13.45 21.40
N SER A 182 1.47 -12.23 21.60
CA SER A 182 0.69 -11.00 21.53
C SER A 182 0.80 -10.34 20.15
N ILE A 183 -0.36 -10.02 19.55
CA ILE A 183 -0.47 -9.48 18.18
C ILE A 183 -1.21 -8.14 18.21
N LEU A 184 -0.63 -7.14 17.53
CA LEU A 184 -1.25 -5.84 17.31
C LEU A 184 -1.46 -5.59 15.82
N PHE A 185 -2.71 -5.40 15.39
CA PHE A 185 -3.00 -4.95 14.04
C PHE A 185 -2.96 -3.42 13.96
N VAL A 186 -2.24 -2.87 12.99
CA VAL A 186 -2.13 -1.42 12.79
C VAL A 186 -2.53 -1.05 11.37
N ASP A 187 -3.56 -0.23 11.26
CA ASP A 187 -3.89 0.48 10.03
C ASP A 187 -3.90 2.00 10.28
N LYS A 188 -4.40 2.77 9.31
CA LYS A 188 -4.40 4.23 9.40
C LYS A 188 -5.39 4.74 10.46
N GLU A 189 -6.61 4.23 10.48
CA GLU A 189 -7.76 4.88 11.15
C GLU A 189 -8.42 4.01 12.24
N ASN A 190 -8.12 2.71 12.29
CA ASN A 190 -8.70 1.74 13.21
C ASN A 190 -10.22 1.55 13.14
N THR A 191 -10.82 1.81 11.99
CA THR A 191 -12.25 1.59 11.74
C THR A 191 -12.51 0.43 10.79
N GLY A 192 -11.50 0.04 9.99
CA GLY A 192 -11.62 -0.94 8.92
C GLY A 192 -10.75 -2.18 9.13
N ARG A 193 -9.70 -2.31 8.29
CA ARG A 193 -8.83 -3.51 8.18
C ARG A 193 -8.33 -4.02 9.53
N GLY A 194 -7.88 -3.13 10.42
CA GLY A 194 -7.41 -3.49 11.76
C GLY A 194 -8.48 -4.16 12.61
N LYS A 195 -9.71 -3.63 12.61
CA LYS A 195 -10.86 -4.20 13.34
C LYS A 195 -11.28 -5.54 12.77
N ILE A 196 -11.29 -5.66 11.45
CA ILE A 196 -11.61 -6.93 10.76
C ILE A 196 -10.57 -8.01 11.08
N ALA A 197 -9.29 -7.67 11.06
CA ALA A 197 -8.24 -8.62 11.38
C ALA A 197 -8.28 -9.06 12.86
N GLU A 198 -8.53 -8.12 13.78
CA GLU A 198 -8.73 -8.43 15.21
C GLU A 198 -9.94 -9.35 15.43
N ALA A 199 -11.09 -9.01 14.83
CA ALA A 199 -12.31 -9.80 14.90
C ALA A 199 -12.10 -11.21 14.33
N TYR A 200 -11.46 -11.30 13.17
CA TYR A 200 -11.16 -12.58 12.55
C TYR A 200 -10.21 -13.43 13.40
N ALA A 201 -9.16 -12.84 13.95
CA ALA A 201 -8.23 -13.53 14.83
C ALA A 201 -8.94 -14.12 16.07
N LYS A 202 -9.87 -13.37 16.67
CA LYS A 202 -10.73 -13.84 17.77
C LYS A 202 -11.65 -14.98 17.35
N LEU A 203 -12.23 -14.91 16.14
CA LEU A 203 -13.04 -16.00 15.56
C LEU A 203 -12.22 -17.27 15.35
N VAL A 204 -11.03 -17.16 14.76
CA VAL A 204 -10.15 -18.33 14.53
C VAL A 204 -9.73 -18.94 15.87
N ASN A 205 -9.41 -18.13 16.88
CA ASN A 205 -9.10 -18.62 18.22
C ASN A 205 -10.26 -19.48 18.78
N GLN A 206 -11.47 -18.93 18.85
CA GLN A 206 -12.63 -19.66 19.38
C GLN A 206 -12.97 -20.91 18.56
N TRP A 207 -12.84 -20.84 17.22
CA TRP A 207 -13.10 -21.97 16.34
C TRP A 207 -12.11 -23.14 16.54
N THR A 208 -10.85 -22.82 16.87
CA THR A 208 -9.75 -23.82 16.89
C THR A 208 -9.29 -24.19 18.31
N SER A 209 -9.76 -23.48 19.34
CA SER A 209 -9.49 -23.78 20.76
C SER A 209 -10.03 -25.12 21.30
N PRO A 210 -11.03 -25.82 20.71
CA PRO A 210 -11.48 -27.12 21.25
C PRO A 210 -10.40 -28.21 21.23
N SER A 211 -9.43 -28.13 20.32
CA SER A 211 -8.23 -28.96 20.38
C SER A 211 -7.24 -28.35 21.38
N ARG A 212 -7.09 -28.96 22.57
CA ARG A 212 -6.17 -28.55 23.65
C ARG A 212 -4.68 -28.44 23.27
N GLN A 213 -4.30 -28.61 22.01
CA GLN A 213 -2.99 -28.17 21.53
C GLN A 213 -2.99 -26.65 21.30
N SER A 214 -2.75 -25.95 22.41
CA SER A 214 -2.24 -24.57 22.54
C SER A 214 -2.47 -23.64 21.34
N TRP A 215 -3.60 -22.94 21.33
CA TRP A 215 -3.77 -21.78 20.46
C TRP A 215 -2.59 -20.81 20.66
N PRO A 216 -1.86 -20.44 19.59
CA PRO A 216 -0.57 -19.78 19.76
C PRO A 216 -0.67 -18.29 20.10
N ALA A 217 -1.79 -17.62 19.81
CA ALA A 217 -1.94 -16.17 20.01
C ALA A 217 -2.80 -15.84 21.26
N GLY A 218 -2.17 -15.34 22.32
CA GLY A 218 -2.86 -15.01 23.57
C GLY A 218 -3.66 -13.70 23.49
N ILE A 219 -2.99 -12.61 23.11
CA ILE A 219 -3.54 -11.26 23.11
C ILE A 219 -3.64 -10.75 21.67
N VAL A 220 -4.80 -10.21 21.29
CA VAL A 220 -5.00 -9.64 19.95
C VAL A 220 -5.76 -8.33 20.04
N HIS A 221 -5.13 -7.25 19.59
CA HIS A 221 -5.71 -5.91 19.56
C HIS A 221 -5.51 -5.24 18.19
N SER A 222 -6.19 -4.10 18.00
CA SER A 222 -5.94 -3.22 16.87
C SER A 222 -5.86 -1.76 17.31
N VAL A 223 -5.05 -0.96 16.60
CA VAL A 223 -4.93 0.50 16.75
C VAL A 223 -4.79 1.19 15.39
N GLY A 224 -4.92 2.51 15.39
CA GLY A 224 -4.86 3.36 14.20
C GLY A 224 -3.72 4.36 14.34
N LEU A 225 -2.80 4.37 13.38
CA LEU A 225 -1.61 5.23 13.47
C LEU A 225 -1.99 6.73 13.45
N ASN A 226 -3.03 7.10 12.70
CA ASN A 226 -3.48 8.48 12.51
C ASN A 226 -4.62 8.86 13.47
N VAL A 227 -4.78 8.19 14.61
CA VAL A 227 -5.83 8.49 15.58
C VAL A 227 -5.25 9.26 16.75
N ARG A 228 -5.83 10.40 17.14
CA ARG A 228 -5.36 11.21 18.29
C ARG A 228 -5.76 10.59 19.63
N ARG A 229 -7.00 10.10 19.75
CA ARG A 229 -7.52 9.55 21.00
C ARG A 229 -6.65 8.40 21.53
N ARG A 230 -6.23 8.52 22.80
CA ARG A 230 -5.39 7.55 23.51
C ARG A 230 -4.04 7.28 22.81
N ASN A 231 -3.60 8.15 21.92
CA ASN A 231 -2.32 8.04 21.25
C ASN A 231 -1.22 8.63 22.12
N GLN A 232 -0.54 7.77 22.88
CA GLN A 232 0.59 8.21 23.71
C GLN A 232 1.86 8.44 22.87
N CYS A 233 1.84 8.04 21.59
CA CYS A 233 2.93 8.22 20.64
C CYS A 233 2.77 9.46 19.76
N LEU A 234 1.73 10.29 19.98
CA LEU A 234 1.32 11.35 19.05
C LEU A 234 2.47 12.29 18.66
N GLN A 235 3.23 12.78 19.64
CA GLN A 235 4.38 13.68 19.43
C GLN A 235 5.50 13.07 18.56
N TYR A 236 5.60 11.74 18.49
CA TYR A 236 6.56 11.04 17.64
C TYR A 236 5.97 10.78 16.26
N VAL A 237 4.67 10.45 16.19
CA VAL A 237 3.97 10.20 14.92
C VAL A 237 3.84 11.47 14.09
N GLU A 238 3.63 12.64 14.70
CA GLU A 238 3.56 13.93 14.01
C GLU A 238 4.87 14.29 13.28
N LYS A 239 6.01 13.71 13.66
CA LYS A 239 7.30 13.89 12.96
C LYS A 239 7.44 13.04 11.70
N LEU A 240 6.54 12.09 11.46
CA LEU A 240 6.67 11.06 10.41
C LEU A 240 6.05 11.45 9.07
N ASP A 241 5.72 12.73 8.86
CA ASP A 241 4.94 13.25 7.72
C ASP A 241 3.60 12.52 7.53
N VAL A 242 3.01 12.07 8.64
CA VAL A 242 1.69 11.46 8.66
C VAL A 242 0.65 12.59 8.59
N LYS A 243 -0.06 12.67 7.47
CA LYS A 243 -1.11 13.68 7.24
C LYS A 243 -2.48 13.14 7.66
N HIS A 244 -3.37 14.08 8.00
CA HIS A 244 -4.77 13.81 8.36
C HIS A 244 -4.94 12.88 9.57
N PHE A 245 -4.87 13.46 10.76
CA PHE A 245 -5.23 12.78 11.99
C PHE A 245 -6.74 12.86 12.21
N LEU A 246 -7.33 11.73 12.58
CA LEU A 246 -8.69 11.64 13.09
C LEU A 246 -8.68 11.83 14.61
N ASP A 247 -9.73 12.43 15.16
CA ASP A 247 -9.87 12.57 16.61
C ASP A 247 -9.97 11.20 17.28
N GLY A 248 -10.60 10.24 16.59
CA GLY A 248 -10.87 8.89 17.07
C GLY A 248 -12.26 8.76 17.67
N ASN A 249 -12.50 7.68 18.40
CA ASN A 249 -13.85 7.33 18.90
C ASN A 249 -14.88 6.95 17.82
N ASP A 250 -14.41 6.67 16.61
CA ASP A 250 -15.25 6.16 15.54
C ASP A 250 -15.60 4.69 15.78
N THR A 251 -16.77 4.30 15.31
CA THR A 251 -17.20 2.89 15.25
C THR A 251 -16.50 2.18 14.09
N PRO A 252 -16.37 0.83 14.15
CA PRO A 252 -15.98 0.06 12.97
C PRO A 252 -16.93 0.30 11.79
N VAL A 253 -16.42 0.24 10.57
CA VAL A 253 -17.21 0.39 9.34
C VAL A 253 -18.23 -0.76 9.25
N ASP A 254 -19.51 -0.42 9.17
CA ASP A 254 -20.59 -1.41 9.19
C ASP A 254 -20.51 -2.42 8.05
N LEU A 255 -20.21 -1.96 6.83
CA LEU A 255 -20.03 -2.83 5.66
C LEU A 255 -18.83 -3.79 5.83
N ALA A 256 -17.78 -3.37 6.53
CA ALA A 256 -16.64 -4.23 6.82
C ALA A 256 -17.03 -5.33 7.80
N MET A 257 -17.77 -4.97 8.85
CA MET A 257 -18.30 -5.90 9.85
C MET A 257 -19.27 -6.88 9.20
N GLN A 258 -20.19 -6.38 8.38
CA GLN A 258 -21.10 -7.17 7.58
C GLN A 258 -20.35 -8.17 6.69
N ALA A 259 -19.33 -7.73 5.95
CA ALA A 259 -18.53 -8.61 5.09
C ALA A 259 -17.80 -9.73 5.86
N LEU A 260 -17.43 -9.52 7.12
CA LEU A 260 -16.81 -10.54 7.96
C LEU A 260 -17.85 -11.50 8.54
N PHE A 261 -18.94 -10.96 9.10
CA PHE A 261 -19.91 -11.69 9.89
C PHE A 261 -21.06 -12.28 9.07
N ASP A 262 -21.47 -11.76 7.91
CA ASP A 262 -22.56 -12.34 7.11
C ASP A 262 -22.20 -13.69 6.46
N ASN A 263 -20.97 -14.17 6.64
CA ASN A 263 -20.54 -15.47 6.15
C ASN A 263 -21.23 -16.62 6.92
N LYS A 264 -22.13 -17.34 6.25
CA LYS A 264 -22.87 -18.49 6.79
C LYS A 264 -21.95 -19.62 7.29
N LEU A 265 -20.73 -19.74 6.76
CA LEU A 265 -19.76 -20.79 7.15
C LEU A 265 -19.25 -20.65 8.58
N PHE A 266 -19.45 -19.50 9.22
CA PHE A 266 -19.00 -19.23 10.60
C PHE A 266 -20.17 -18.99 11.55
N ASN A 267 -21.34 -19.57 11.30
CA ASN A 267 -22.52 -19.40 12.15
C ASN A 267 -22.42 -20.21 13.46
N HIS A 268 -21.52 -19.79 14.34
CA HIS A 268 -21.29 -20.40 15.65
C HIS A 268 -21.79 -19.52 16.80
N PRO A 269 -22.13 -20.08 17.97
CA PRO A 269 -22.68 -19.32 19.10
C PRO A 269 -21.79 -18.17 19.59
N TYR A 270 -20.46 -18.30 19.49
CA TYR A 270 -19.50 -17.27 19.93
C TYR A 270 -19.42 -16.06 18.98
N LYS A 271 -19.96 -16.16 17.77
CA LYS A 271 -19.89 -15.12 16.74
C LYS A 271 -20.53 -13.81 17.20
N ALA A 272 -21.74 -13.86 17.73
CA ALA A 272 -22.49 -12.68 18.18
C ALA A 272 -21.76 -11.92 19.30
N LYS A 273 -21.14 -12.65 20.24
CA LYS A 273 -20.35 -12.06 21.33
C LYS A 273 -19.11 -11.34 20.80
N ILE A 274 -18.39 -11.95 19.85
CA ILE A 274 -17.20 -11.32 19.23
C ILE A 274 -17.64 -10.09 18.41
N GLU A 275 -18.70 -10.20 17.63
CA GLU A 275 -19.23 -9.08 16.84
C GLU A 275 -19.61 -7.90 17.74
N ALA A 276 -20.39 -8.12 18.80
CA ALA A 276 -20.78 -7.09 19.76
C ALA A 276 -19.56 -6.44 20.44
N SER A 277 -18.57 -7.25 20.83
CA SER A 277 -17.31 -6.76 21.42
C SER A 277 -16.52 -5.88 20.46
N VAL A 278 -16.44 -6.24 19.18
CA VAL A 278 -15.70 -5.45 18.19
C VAL A 278 -16.47 -4.20 17.77
N ARG A 279 -17.80 -4.28 17.58
CA ARG A 279 -18.68 -3.12 17.28
C ARG A 279 -18.69 -2.07 18.39
N SER A 280 -18.56 -2.50 19.65
CA SER A 280 -18.44 -1.59 20.79
C SER A 280 -17.03 -1.02 20.96
N SER A 281 -16.01 -1.64 20.35
CA SER A 281 -14.68 -1.07 20.29
C SER A 281 -14.70 0.24 19.50
N ARG A 282 -13.79 1.15 19.85
CA ARG A 282 -13.70 2.48 19.25
C ARG A 282 -12.31 2.69 18.69
N SER A 283 -12.19 3.51 17.65
CA SER A 283 -10.89 3.86 17.09
C SER A 283 -10.02 4.53 18.17
N ARG A 284 -8.76 4.09 18.25
CA ARG A 284 -7.76 4.56 19.22
C ARG A 284 -6.36 4.51 18.62
N GLY A 285 -5.48 5.37 19.11
CA GLY A 285 -4.08 5.40 18.72
C GLY A 285 -3.19 4.39 19.48
N PRO A 286 -1.92 4.30 19.07
CA PRO A 286 -0.90 3.48 19.74
C PRO A 286 -0.49 3.99 21.13
N GLU A 287 -0.17 3.04 22.01
CA GLU A 287 0.42 3.29 23.34
C GLU A 287 1.95 3.24 23.30
N LEU A 288 2.65 3.89 24.24
CA LEU A 288 4.12 3.93 24.25
C LEU A 288 4.75 2.53 24.41
N SER A 289 4.04 1.62 25.06
CA SER A 289 4.49 0.26 25.34
C SER A 289 4.32 -0.71 24.17
N LEU A 290 3.79 -0.28 23.02
CA LEU A 290 3.40 -1.19 21.94
C LEU A 290 4.57 -2.09 21.45
N PHE A 291 5.80 -1.59 21.41
CA PHE A 291 6.97 -2.37 20.98
C PHE A 291 7.53 -3.29 22.07
N LYS A 292 7.04 -3.15 23.31
CA LYS A 292 7.40 -3.96 24.47
C LYS A 292 6.37 -5.06 24.73
N GLU A 293 5.09 -4.73 24.63
CA GLU A 293 3.98 -5.63 24.96
C GLU A 293 3.67 -6.66 23.87
N TYR A 294 3.78 -6.24 22.60
CA TYR A 294 3.40 -7.08 21.47
C TYR A 294 4.61 -7.82 20.91
N ASP A 295 4.46 -9.11 20.61
CA ASP A 295 5.45 -9.88 19.85
C ASP A 295 5.47 -9.45 18.39
N TYR A 296 4.27 -9.35 17.78
CA TYR A 296 4.09 -8.99 16.38
C TYR A 296 3.18 -7.78 16.23
N ILE A 297 3.57 -6.89 15.32
CA ILE A 297 2.79 -5.74 14.88
C ILE A 297 2.52 -5.93 13.39
N LEU A 298 1.28 -6.26 13.05
CA LEU A 298 0.87 -6.62 11.70
C LEU A 298 0.23 -5.40 11.02
N VAL A 299 0.83 -4.98 9.91
CA VAL A 299 0.39 -3.82 9.12
C VAL A 299 -0.15 -4.26 7.75
N PHE A 300 -0.89 -3.39 7.07
CA PHE A 300 -1.61 -3.75 5.83
C PHE A 300 -0.98 -3.18 4.56
N ASN A 301 -0.14 -2.15 4.66
CA ASN A 301 0.54 -1.55 3.51
C ASN A 301 1.94 -1.06 3.90
N ARG A 302 2.78 -0.83 2.88
CA ARG A 302 4.17 -0.41 3.05
C ARG A 302 4.33 0.98 3.69
N GLN A 303 3.35 1.85 3.51
CA GLN A 303 3.39 3.18 4.11
C GLN A 303 3.28 3.10 5.63
N VAL A 304 2.29 2.35 6.15
CA VAL A 304 2.12 2.13 7.59
C VAL A 304 3.31 1.34 8.14
N GLU A 305 3.84 0.36 7.40
CA GLU A 305 5.08 -0.35 7.78
C GLU A 305 6.25 0.61 7.99
N THR A 306 6.54 1.44 6.99
CA THR A 306 7.62 2.43 7.03
C THR A 306 7.43 3.38 8.21
N ASN A 307 6.20 3.86 8.43
CA ASN A 307 5.91 4.75 9.54
C ASN A 307 6.06 4.05 10.90
N MET A 308 5.68 2.78 11.03
CA MET A 308 5.90 2.03 12.27
C MET A 308 7.38 1.79 12.54
N VAL A 309 8.20 1.55 11.52
CA VAL A 309 9.66 1.43 11.66
C VAL A 309 10.25 2.76 12.14
N ARG A 310 9.86 3.88 11.53
CA ARG A 310 10.32 5.21 11.97
C ARG A 310 9.82 5.56 13.37
N LEU A 311 8.58 5.21 13.72
CA LEU A 311 8.05 5.38 15.07
C LEU A 311 8.88 4.59 16.10
N ARG A 312 9.24 3.33 15.78
CA ARG A 312 10.11 2.52 16.64
C ARG A 312 11.46 3.20 16.86
N GLN A 313 12.07 3.74 15.81
CA GLN A 313 13.35 4.44 15.88
C GLN A 313 13.28 5.69 16.75
N GLU A 314 12.24 6.52 16.58
CA GLU A 314 12.03 7.72 17.39
C GLU A 314 11.82 7.38 18.88
N LEU A 315 11.04 6.34 19.17
CA LEU A 315 10.82 5.89 20.55
C LEU A 315 12.09 5.31 21.19
N VAL A 316 12.89 4.55 20.43
CA VAL A 316 14.19 4.04 20.90
C VAL A 316 15.19 5.17 21.10
N LYS A 317 15.19 6.20 20.23
CA LYS A 317 16.02 7.39 20.40
C LYS A 317 15.68 8.15 21.68
N ALA A 318 14.40 8.22 22.04
CA ALA A 318 13.93 8.93 23.22
C ALA A 318 14.07 8.13 24.54
N GLY A 319 13.77 6.83 24.53
CA GLY A 319 13.70 5.99 25.74
C GLY A 319 14.71 4.83 25.80
N GLY A 320 15.62 4.76 24.83
CA GLY A 320 16.61 3.69 24.71
C GLY A 320 16.03 2.35 24.23
N LEU A 321 16.88 1.31 24.22
CA LEU A 321 16.54 -0.02 23.73
C LEU A 321 15.46 -0.74 24.57
N SER A 322 15.21 -0.28 25.80
CA SER A 322 14.21 -0.85 26.71
C SER A 322 12.76 -0.71 26.18
N VAL A 323 12.53 0.28 25.31
CA VAL A 323 11.20 0.55 24.70
C VAL A 323 10.87 -0.48 23.62
N ALA A 324 11.87 -1.07 22.98
CA ALA A 324 11.68 -2.08 21.94
C ALA A 324 12.64 -3.26 22.15
N PRO A 325 12.42 -4.09 23.19
CA PRO A 325 13.29 -5.22 23.53
C PRO A 325 13.51 -6.17 22.36
N LYS A 326 14.65 -6.87 22.36
CA LYS A 326 15.00 -7.85 21.33
C LYS A 326 13.90 -8.92 21.22
N GLY A 327 13.43 -9.15 19.99
CA GLY A 327 12.41 -10.16 19.69
C GLY A 327 10.95 -9.68 19.86
N LYS A 328 10.71 -8.52 20.49
CA LYS A 328 9.39 -7.89 20.60
C LYS A 328 9.17 -6.82 19.51
N GLY A 329 7.90 -6.49 19.30
CA GLY A 329 7.44 -5.44 18.41
C GLY A 329 7.86 -5.68 16.96
N GLN A 330 7.84 -6.93 16.49
CA GLN A 330 8.24 -7.26 15.13
C GLN A 330 7.19 -6.75 14.15
N ILE A 331 7.56 -5.73 13.37
CA ILE A 331 6.69 -5.15 12.36
C ILE A 331 6.71 -6.06 11.13
N LYS A 332 5.53 -6.49 10.66
CA LYS A 332 5.38 -7.37 9.49
C LYS A 332 4.21 -6.92 8.62
N LEU A 333 4.40 -6.93 7.31
CA LEU A 333 3.34 -6.70 6.35
C LEU A 333 2.47 -7.96 6.22
N LEU A 334 1.22 -7.89 6.69
CA LEU A 334 0.33 -9.06 6.77
C LEU A 334 0.14 -9.74 5.41
N GLY A 335 -0.03 -8.98 4.33
CA GLY A 335 -0.32 -9.56 3.02
C GLY A 335 0.80 -10.44 2.44
N GLU A 336 2.05 -10.33 2.93
CA GLU A 336 3.15 -11.22 2.51
C GLU A 336 2.85 -12.70 2.80
N TYR A 337 2.03 -12.97 3.81
CA TYR A 337 1.63 -14.31 4.21
C TYR A 337 0.47 -14.87 3.39
N GLY A 338 -0.22 -14.02 2.61
CA GLY A 338 -1.31 -14.44 1.74
C GLY A 338 -0.92 -14.50 0.27
N ASN A 339 -0.16 -13.50 -0.18
CA ASN A 339 0.36 -13.42 -1.55
C ASN A 339 1.63 -12.56 -1.57
N SER A 340 2.80 -13.20 -1.65
CA SER A 340 4.10 -12.50 -1.66
C SER A 340 4.27 -11.56 -2.85
N LYS A 341 3.59 -11.81 -3.99
CA LYS A 341 3.64 -10.93 -5.18
C LYS A 341 2.84 -9.64 -4.98
N ASN A 342 1.81 -9.67 -4.13
CA ASN A 342 1.00 -8.50 -3.81
C ASN A 342 0.67 -8.48 -2.32
N ALA A 343 1.64 -8.02 -1.53
CA ALA A 343 1.56 -8.01 -0.08
C ALA A 343 0.71 -6.85 0.49
N VAL A 344 0.22 -5.94 -0.35
CA VAL A 344 -0.55 -4.77 0.10
C VAL A 344 -2.03 -5.11 0.14
N ILE A 345 -2.64 -4.93 1.32
CA ILE A 345 -4.08 -5.04 1.54
C ILE A 345 -4.65 -3.63 1.61
N TYR A 346 -5.16 -3.13 0.49
CA TYR A 346 -5.71 -1.77 0.37
C TYR A 346 -7.01 -1.57 1.16
N HIS A 347 -7.29 -0.32 1.53
CA HIS A 347 -8.59 0.06 2.10
C HIS A 347 -9.63 0.21 0.99
N PRO A 348 -10.85 -0.35 1.10
CA PRO A 348 -11.85 -0.32 0.02
C PRO A 348 -12.35 1.07 -0.42
N VAL A 349 -12.27 2.06 0.48
CA VAL A 349 -12.92 3.39 0.34
C VAL A 349 -12.09 4.40 -0.48
N GLU A 350 -10.83 4.10 -0.84
CA GLU A 350 -9.99 5.03 -1.61
C GLU A 350 -10.44 5.22 -3.08
N LEU A 351 -11.51 4.56 -3.53
CA LEU A 351 -12.01 4.59 -4.92
C LEU A 351 -13.49 5.04 -4.95
N LYS A 352 -13.73 6.27 -5.39
CA LYS A 352 -14.97 7.11 -5.41
C LYS A 352 -16.31 6.50 -5.92
N ALA A 353 -16.44 5.18 -6.09
CA ALA A 353 -17.68 4.55 -6.54
C ALA A 353 -18.43 3.88 -5.39
N ILE A 354 -19.66 4.36 -5.13
CA ILE A 354 -20.61 3.87 -4.10
C ILE A 354 -21.14 2.47 -4.44
N LYS A 355 -21.21 2.10 -5.72
CA LYS A 355 -21.63 0.75 -6.13
C LYS A 355 -20.49 -0.26 -5.92
N GLY A 356 -20.82 -1.37 -5.25
CA GLY A 356 -19.90 -2.50 -5.06
C GLY A 356 -19.05 -2.43 -3.79
N GLU A 357 -19.39 -1.59 -2.81
CA GLU A 357 -18.56 -1.39 -1.62
C GLU A 357 -18.49 -2.64 -0.73
N LEU A 358 -19.62 -3.33 -0.54
CA LEU A 358 -19.67 -4.57 0.25
C LEU A 358 -18.80 -5.66 -0.39
N GLU A 359 -18.86 -5.82 -1.71
CA GLU A 359 -18.06 -6.80 -2.46
C GLU A 359 -16.56 -6.52 -2.34
N ARG A 360 -16.15 -5.24 -2.31
CA ARG A 360 -14.76 -4.85 -2.05
C ARG A 360 -14.34 -5.16 -0.62
N TRP A 361 -15.21 -4.94 0.35
CA TRP A 361 -14.98 -5.37 1.73
C TRP A 361 -14.87 -6.88 1.84
N GLN A 362 -15.74 -7.65 1.17
CA GLN A 362 -15.66 -9.11 1.12
C GLN A 362 -14.33 -9.58 0.53
N LYS A 363 -13.85 -8.96 -0.57
CA LYS A 363 -12.53 -9.25 -1.14
C LYS A 363 -11.40 -8.93 -0.16
N THR A 364 -11.48 -7.79 0.53
CA THR A 364 -10.48 -7.37 1.53
C THR A 364 -10.45 -8.31 2.72
N VAL A 365 -11.63 -8.67 3.25
CA VAL A 365 -11.79 -9.68 4.30
C VAL A 365 -11.20 -11.02 3.85
N SER A 366 -11.44 -11.46 2.62
CA SER A 366 -10.87 -12.70 2.08
C SER A 366 -9.32 -12.65 2.09
N MET A 367 -8.72 -11.55 1.64
CA MET A 367 -7.26 -11.36 1.71
C MET A 367 -6.73 -11.41 3.14
N ILE A 368 -7.39 -10.73 4.09
CA ILE A 368 -7.03 -10.76 5.52
C ILE A 368 -7.12 -12.20 6.07
N LYS A 369 -8.17 -12.95 5.72
CA LYS A 369 -8.38 -14.33 6.18
C LYS A 369 -7.25 -15.25 5.72
N VAL A 370 -6.90 -15.20 4.43
CA VAL A 370 -5.82 -16.00 3.84
C VAL A 370 -4.48 -15.61 4.47
N ALA A 371 -4.18 -14.31 4.51
CA ALA A 371 -2.92 -13.80 5.04
C ALA A 371 -2.72 -14.12 6.52
N TYR A 372 -3.75 -13.94 7.36
CA TYR A 372 -3.66 -14.24 8.78
C TYR A 372 -3.45 -15.74 9.04
N LYS A 373 -4.16 -16.62 8.31
CA LYS A 373 -3.90 -18.07 8.38
C LYS A 373 -2.47 -18.42 7.95
N GLY A 374 -1.96 -17.78 6.89
CA GLY A 374 -0.58 -17.95 6.45
C GLY A 374 0.44 -17.51 7.51
N PHE A 375 0.17 -16.39 8.18
CA PHE A 375 0.97 -15.91 9.30
C PHE A 375 1.00 -16.91 10.45
N LEU A 376 -0.17 -17.40 10.88
CA LEU A 376 -0.26 -18.40 11.95
C LEU A 376 0.51 -19.68 11.60
N LYS A 377 0.41 -20.17 10.35
CA LYS A 377 1.16 -21.34 9.89
C LYS A 377 2.66 -21.12 9.90
N LYS A 378 3.11 -20.02 9.29
CA LYS A 378 4.53 -19.74 9.04
C LYS A 378 5.28 -19.30 10.30
N GLU A 379 4.70 -18.41 11.09
CA GLU A 379 5.38 -17.83 12.26
C GLU A 379 5.09 -18.59 13.56
N LEU A 380 3.89 -19.18 13.67
CA LEU A 380 3.43 -19.79 14.93
C LEU A 380 3.27 -21.31 14.87
N GLY A 381 3.56 -21.94 13.73
CA GLY A 381 3.40 -23.39 13.56
C GLY A 381 1.96 -23.86 13.77
N TRP A 382 0.97 -22.99 13.51
CA TRP A 382 -0.44 -23.34 13.63
C TRP A 382 -0.85 -24.28 12.52
N GLU A 383 -1.52 -25.36 12.88
CA GLU A 383 -2.13 -26.30 11.96
C GLU A 383 -3.64 -26.15 12.01
N GLN A 384 -4.27 -26.08 10.82
CA GLN A 384 -5.72 -25.93 10.74
C GLN A 384 -6.39 -27.25 11.15
N PRO A 385 -7.32 -27.25 12.12
CA PRO A 385 -8.05 -28.47 12.50
C PRO A 385 -8.77 -29.07 11.29
N THR A 386 -8.63 -30.38 11.11
CA THR A 386 -9.35 -31.12 10.05
C THR A 386 -10.81 -31.34 10.47
N PRO A 387 -11.78 -31.33 9.53
CA PRO A 387 -13.21 -31.51 9.85
C PRO A 387 -13.51 -32.79 10.63
N LYS A 388 -12.76 -33.88 10.37
CA LYS A 388 -12.90 -35.16 11.08
C LYS A 388 -12.60 -35.07 12.59
N ALA A 389 -11.75 -34.13 13.01
CA ALA A 389 -11.41 -33.91 14.41
C ALA A 389 -12.49 -33.14 15.19
N GLN A 390 -13.48 -32.53 14.51
CA GLN A 390 -14.48 -31.67 15.13
C GLN A 390 -15.79 -32.37 15.48
N GLY A 391 -15.94 -33.67 15.21
CA GLY A 391 -17.10 -34.47 15.63
C GLY A 391 -18.45 -34.01 15.09
N VAL A 392 -18.47 -33.06 14.15
CA VAL A 392 -19.68 -32.58 13.50
C VAL A 392 -20.07 -33.60 12.44
N LYS A 393 -21.06 -34.44 12.76
CA LYS A 393 -21.77 -35.23 11.74
C LYS A 393 -22.39 -34.24 10.75
N SER A 394 -21.93 -34.31 9.51
CA SER A 394 -22.42 -33.55 8.35
C SER A 394 -23.91 -33.72 8.13
#